data_AF-A0A7W7HPQ1-F1
#
_entry.id   AF-A0A7W7HPQ1-F1
#
_cell.length_a   1.000
_cell.length_b   1.000
_cell.length_c   1.000
_cell.angle_alpha   90.00
_cell.angle_beta   90.00
_cell.angle_gamma   90.00
#
_symmetry.space_group_name_H-M   'P 1'
#
loop_
_entity.id
_entity.type
_entity.pdbx_description
1 polymer ?
#
loop_
_entity_poly.entity_id
_entity_poly.type
_entity_poly.pdbx_seq_one_letter_code
_entity_poly.pdbx_strand_id
1 'polypeptide(L)'
;MTVQDSEAETRPCAHCGRPVPQRASAGRPFRYCRDNDGECQRASRNVRMRHRSSPGLAGQVARTWEVVDRLDQLVGTLTEALHSEMSPAGVERQLAEVRAETSGQVAAAHAERDDARRDAEQAADAAIASQQVAAAATAERDEARRRAGDAQRAAEEAGVREQEAVTARDEAVRAATAAAALRERAEAERDAAAEELGTAKQDLQGVRAQRDTAERDLKTALQDAREFRDRAEEEQLRSQERLTVARSEADRATTEAEQARQATAAAERDRDDAAARARQAHAEAAAKRDELAAVAAERDGLRRTGDDLERAAERAARERADLERRLASARADADAAQERVAQLTSQVSDLASALAALGAARPAPPAQPVPSGNS
;
A
#
# COMPACT_ATOMS: atom_id res chain seq x y z
N MET A 1 102.61 -66.76 -121.07
CA MET A 1 103.58 -67.88 -121.05
C MET A 1 102.82 -69.12 -120.60
N THR A 2 102.92 -70.27 -121.26
CA THR A 2 103.62 -70.62 -122.50
C THR A 2 102.65 -70.75 -123.67
N VAL A 3 103.06 -70.36 -124.89
CA VAL A 3 102.37 -70.81 -126.11
C VAL A 3 102.96 -72.17 -126.45
N GLN A 4 102.18 -73.23 -126.24
CA GLN A 4 102.49 -74.51 -126.88
C GLN A 4 101.96 -74.44 -128.31
N ASP A 5 102.81 -74.77 -129.29
CA ASP A 5 102.35 -74.99 -130.66
C ASP A 5 101.34 -76.13 -130.63
N SER A 6 100.06 -75.77 -130.79
CA SER A 6 99.00 -76.74 -130.95
C SER A 6 99.15 -77.34 -132.34
N GLU A 7 99.76 -78.53 -132.42
CA GLU A 7 99.64 -79.39 -133.59
C GLU A 7 98.16 -79.43 -133.98
N ALA A 8 97.83 -78.86 -135.14
CA ALA A 8 96.45 -78.53 -135.47
C ALA A 8 95.66 -79.84 -135.65
N GLU A 9 94.95 -80.30 -134.61
CA GLU A 9 94.32 -81.63 -134.55
C GLU A 9 93.52 -81.88 -135.84
N THR A 10 94.06 -82.69 -136.75
CA THR A 10 93.45 -82.94 -138.06
C THR A 10 92.55 -84.15 -137.99
N ARG A 11 91.24 -83.92 -137.80
CA ARG A 11 90.25 -85.00 -137.81
C ARG A 11 89.81 -85.29 -139.25
N PRO A 12 89.61 -86.56 -139.64
CA PRO A 12 89.21 -86.90 -141.00
C PRO A 12 87.82 -86.35 -141.34
N CYS A 13 87.70 -85.74 -142.51
CA CYS A 13 86.48 -85.18 -143.08
C CYS A 13 85.41 -86.26 -143.20
N ALA A 14 84.26 -86.09 -142.54
CA ALA A 14 83.18 -87.09 -142.46
C ALA A 14 82.37 -87.26 -143.77
N HIS A 15 83.03 -87.06 -144.91
CA HIS A 15 82.53 -87.41 -146.24
C HIS A 15 83.63 -87.99 -147.15
N CYS A 16 84.83 -87.39 -147.20
CA CYS A 16 85.92 -87.82 -148.10
C CYS A 16 87.24 -88.17 -147.39
N GLY A 17 87.27 -88.25 -146.06
CA GLY A 17 88.42 -88.70 -145.28
C GLY A 17 89.60 -87.72 -145.14
N ARG A 18 89.71 -86.69 -146.01
CA ARG A 18 90.80 -85.68 -145.95
C ARG A 18 90.98 -85.09 -144.54
N PRO A 19 92.21 -84.80 -144.08
CA PRO A 19 92.45 -84.16 -142.79
C PRO A 19 91.82 -82.76 -142.75
N VAL A 20 90.94 -82.51 -141.78
CA VAL A 20 90.34 -81.18 -141.54
C VAL A 20 90.94 -80.62 -140.25
N PRO A 21 91.71 -79.52 -140.31
CA PRO A 21 92.25 -78.90 -139.10
C PRO A 21 91.12 -78.42 -138.21
N GLN A 22 91.09 -78.90 -136.96
CA GLN A 22 90.14 -78.41 -135.96
C GLN A 22 90.57 -77.04 -135.42
N ARG A 23 89.65 -76.39 -134.71
CA ARG A 23 89.95 -75.17 -133.96
C ARG A 23 90.21 -75.53 -132.49
N ALA A 24 91.22 -74.91 -131.90
CA ALA A 24 91.58 -75.09 -130.48
C ALA A 24 90.61 -74.40 -129.49
N SER A 25 89.54 -73.76 -129.97
CA SER A 25 88.58 -73.00 -129.16
C SER A 25 87.25 -73.72 -128.95
N ALA A 26 86.66 -73.53 -127.77
CA ALA A 26 85.43 -74.19 -127.34
C ALA A 26 84.28 -74.04 -128.36
N GLY A 27 83.60 -75.16 -128.63
CA GLY A 27 82.44 -75.23 -129.53
C GLY A 27 82.51 -76.41 -130.50
N ARG A 28 81.38 -76.72 -131.14
CA ARG A 28 81.19 -77.96 -131.93
C ARG A 28 82.27 -78.18 -133.02
N PRO A 29 83.05 -79.28 -132.98
CA PRO A 29 84.11 -79.58 -133.95
C PRO A 29 83.66 -79.57 -135.43
N PHE A 30 84.59 -79.22 -136.32
CA PHE A 30 84.40 -79.20 -137.77
C PHE A 30 84.37 -80.63 -138.33
N ARG A 31 83.16 -81.18 -138.54
CA ARG A 31 82.98 -82.53 -139.12
C ARG A 31 83.27 -82.61 -140.65
N TYR A 32 83.46 -81.50 -141.37
CA TYR A 32 83.62 -81.49 -142.83
C TYR A 32 84.68 -80.49 -143.31
N CYS A 33 85.26 -80.82 -144.46
CA CYS A 33 86.16 -80.01 -145.28
C CYS A 33 85.50 -78.65 -145.62
N ARG A 34 86.31 -77.59 -145.66
CA ARG A 34 85.87 -76.20 -145.93
C ARG A 34 86.50 -75.63 -147.20
N ASP A 35 87.73 -76.06 -147.46
CA ASP A 35 88.63 -75.97 -148.63
C ASP A 35 88.03 -76.36 -150.00
N ASN A 36 86.72 -76.55 -150.12
CA ASN A 36 86.03 -76.92 -151.36
C ASN A 36 84.59 -76.34 -151.38
N ASP A 37 84.42 -75.08 -150.97
CA ASP A 37 83.12 -74.37 -150.82
C ASP A 37 82.03 -75.13 -150.05
N GLY A 38 82.45 -75.97 -149.10
CA GLY A 38 81.56 -76.83 -148.34
C GLY A 38 80.92 -77.97 -149.14
N GLU A 39 81.43 -78.33 -150.33
CA GLU A 39 81.03 -79.50 -151.13
C GLU A 39 80.79 -80.73 -150.24
N CYS A 40 81.75 -81.06 -149.36
CA CYS A 40 81.62 -82.24 -148.48
C CYS A 40 80.43 -82.14 -147.51
N GLN A 41 80.06 -80.94 -147.06
CA GLN A 41 78.87 -80.72 -146.25
C GLN A 41 77.59 -80.78 -147.10
N ARG A 42 77.59 -80.21 -148.32
CA ARG A 42 76.46 -80.26 -149.27
C ARG A 42 76.19 -81.69 -149.75
N ALA A 43 77.24 -82.42 -150.14
CA ALA A 43 77.19 -83.81 -150.54
C ALA A 43 76.74 -84.72 -149.38
N SER A 44 77.31 -84.56 -148.17
CA SER A 44 76.81 -85.27 -146.97
C SER A 44 75.35 -84.92 -146.63
N ARG A 45 74.89 -83.69 -146.89
CA ARG A 45 73.46 -83.31 -146.76
C ARG A 45 72.61 -83.98 -147.84
N ASN A 46 73.04 -83.99 -149.10
CA ASN A 46 72.34 -84.62 -150.22
C ASN A 46 72.27 -86.14 -150.08
N VAL A 47 73.34 -86.78 -149.60
CA VAL A 47 73.37 -88.20 -149.21
C VAL A 47 72.33 -88.48 -148.12
N ARG A 48 72.31 -87.68 -147.04
CA ARG A 48 71.29 -87.82 -145.97
C ARG A 48 69.86 -87.52 -146.43
N MET A 49 69.63 -86.59 -147.36
CA MET A 49 68.31 -86.37 -147.94
C MET A 49 67.91 -87.53 -148.86
N ARG A 50 68.81 -88.03 -149.71
CA ARG A 50 68.56 -89.22 -150.55
C ARG A 50 68.24 -90.46 -149.70
N HIS A 51 68.95 -90.69 -148.59
CA HIS A 51 68.62 -91.78 -147.68
C HIS A 51 67.29 -91.56 -146.94
N ARG A 52 67.00 -90.35 -146.42
CA ARG A 52 65.69 -90.05 -145.81
C ARG A 52 64.51 -90.21 -146.76
N SER A 53 64.68 -89.83 -148.02
CA SER A 53 63.66 -89.91 -149.08
C SER A 53 63.68 -91.24 -149.86
N SER A 54 64.53 -92.19 -149.49
CA SER A 54 64.59 -93.52 -150.12
C SER A 54 63.38 -94.36 -149.66
N PRO A 55 62.54 -94.88 -150.57
CA PRO A 55 61.43 -95.76 -150.19
C PRO A 55 61.96 -97.13 -149.73
N GLY A 56 61.34 -97.70 -148.70
CA GLY A 56 61.69 -99.00 -148.14
C GLY A 56 62.69 -98.96 -146.99
N LEU A 57 63.30 -100.13 -146.73
CA LEU A 57 64.06 -100.43 -145.51
C LEU A 57 65.20 -99.44 -145.23
N ALA A 58 65.95 -99.02 -146.25
CA ALA A 58 67.06 -98.07 -146.10
C ALA A 58 66.62 -96.70 -145.56
N GLY A 59 65.44 -96.20 -145.96
CA GLY A 59 64.88 -94.94 -145.46
C GLY A 59 64.29 -95.06 -144.05
N GLN A 60 63.82 -96.25 -143.66
CA GLN A 60 63.46 -96.52 -142.26
C GLN A 60 64.71 -96.56 -141.37
N VAL A 61 65.76 -97.27 -141.79
CA VAL A 61 67.06 -97.32 -141.08
C VAL A 61 67.68 -95.92 -140.95
N ALA A 62 67.61 -95.09 -141.98
CA ALA A 62 68.08 -93.69 -141.89
C ALA A 62 67.29 -92.86 -140.86
N ARG A 63 65.98 -93.08 -140.72
CA ARG A 63 65.15 -92.40 -139.72
C ARG A 63 65.38 -92.94 -138.31
N THR A 64 65.57 -94.24 -138.11
CA THR A 64 65.91 -94.77 -136.78
C THR A 64 67.28 -94.29 -136.31
N TRP A 65 68.28 -94.16 -137.20
CA TRP A 65 69.57 -93.55 -136.85
C TRP A 65 69.44 -92.08 -136.43
N GLU A 66 68.53 -91.30 -137.00
CA GLU A 66 68.28 -89.91 -136.56
C GLU A 66 67.48 -89.82 -135.25
N VAL A 67 66.69 -90.84 -134.92
CA VAL A 67 66.14 -90.99 -133.55
C VAL A 67 67.24 -91.37 -132.56
N VAL A 68 68.18 -92.24 -132.94
CA VAL A 68 69.34 -92.61 -132.11
C VAL A 68 70.27 -91.42 -131.84
N ASP A 69 70.66 -90.63 -132.86
CA ASP A 69 71.49 -89.41 -132.70
C ASP A 69 70.80 -88.38 -131.78
N ARG A 70 69.45 -88.36 -131.75
CA ARG A 70 68.65 -87.48 -130.88
C ARG A 70 68.47 -88.03 -129.46
N LEU A 71 68.36 -89.35 -129.31
CA LEU A 71 68.38 -90.01 -127.99
C LEU A 71 69.77 -89.90 -127.36
N ASP A 72 70.84 -90.06 -128.12
CA ASP A 72 72.23 -89.85 -127.69
C ASP A 72 72.46 -88.40 -127.24
N GLN A 73 71.94 -87.41 -127.99
CA GLN A 73 71.99 -86.01 -127.56
C GLN A 73 71.18 -85.76 -126.27
N LEU A 74 70.00 -86.36 -126.11
CA LEU A 74 69.20 -86.24 -124.88
C LEU A 74 69.88 -86.91 -123.69
N VAL A 75 70.41 -88.13 -123.87
CA VAL A 75 71.20 -88.85 -122.87
C VAL A 75 72.44 -88.04 -122.50
N GLY A 76 73.11 -87.40 -123.46
CA GLY A 76 74.20 -86.45 -123.21
C GLY A 76 73.76 -85.32 -122.28
N THR A 77 72.69 -84.58 -122.61
CA THR A 77 72.19 -83.49 -121.77
C THR A 77 71.68 -83.94 -120.40
N LEU A 78 71.05 -85.12 -120.31
CA LEU A 78 70.60 -85.70 -119.06
C LEU A 78 71.77 -86.20 -118.21
N THR A 79 72.83 -86.73 -118.82
CA THR A 79 74.05 -87.15 -118.12
C THR A 79 74.82 -85.93 -117.63
N GLU A 80 74.90 -84.85 -118.42
CA GLU A 80 75.56 -83.60 -118.04
C GLU A 80 74.79 -82.89 -116.91
N ALA A 81 73.46 -82.87 -116.94
CA ALA A 81 72.62 -82.35 -115.84
C ALA A 81 72.66 -83.25 -114.60
N LEU A 82 72.60 -84.58 -114.77
CA LEU A 82 72.74 -85.51 -113.65
C LEU A 82 74.15 -85.45 -113.03
N HIS A 83 75.18 -85.15 -113.82
CA HIS A 83 76.52 -84.89 -113.33
C HIS A 83 76.65 -83.49 -112.71
N SER A 84 75.95 -82.46 -113.20
CA SER A 84 75.97 -81.14 -112.55
C SER A 84 75.30 -81.16 -111.18
N GLU A 85 74.24 -81.97 -110.99
CA GLU A 85 73.53 -82.08 -109.72
C GLU A 85 74.05 -83.19 -108.78
N MET A 86 74.49 -84.34 -109.31
CA MET A 86 75.02 -85.47 -108.50
C MET A 86 76.55 -85.61 -108.50
N SER A 87 77.30 -84.69 -109.11
CA SER A 87 78.72 -84.55 -108.77
C SER A 87 78.87 -84.06 -107.32
N PRO A 88 80.01 -84.30 -106.66
CA PRO A 88 80.26 -83.78 -105.32
C PRO A 88 80.01 -82.27 -105.21
N ALA A 89 80.42 -81.48 -106.20
CA ALA A 89 80.20 -80.03 -106.24
C ALA A 89 78.71 -79.63 -106.38
N GLY A 90 77.92 -80.40 -107.12
CA GLY A 90 76.47 -80.20 -107.22
C GLY A 90 75.75 -80.44 -105.90
N VAL A 91 76.06 -81.56 -105.26
CA VAL A 91 75.52 -81.92 -103.94
C VAL A 91 76.01 -80.97 -102.86
N GLU A 92 77.27 -80.53 -102.88
CA GLU A 92 77.81 -79.52 -101.97
C GLU A 92 77.11 -78.17 -102.14
N ARG A 93 76.79 -77.75 -103.36
CA ARG A 93 75.99 -76.54 -103.63
C ARG A 93 74.58 -76.67 -103.07
N GLN A 94 73.88 -77.77 -103.34
CA GLN A 94 72.53 -78.00 -102.79
C GLN A 94 72.54 -78.06 -101.25
N LEU A 95 73.54 -78.72 -100.66
CA LEU A 95 73.73 -78.74 -99.20
C LEU A 95 74.08 -77.37 -98.63
N ALA A 96 74.83 -76.53 -99.35
CA ALA A 96 75.13 -75.16 -98.94
C ALA A 96 73.88 -74.26 -99.00
N GLU A 97 73.05 -74.43 -100.03
CA GLU A 97 71.77 -73.72 -100.19
C GLU A 97 70.78 -74.11 -99.08
N VAL A 98 70.56 -75.41 -98.83
CA VAL A 98 69.72 -75.89 -97.72
C VAL A 98 70.28 -75.49 -96.35
N ARG A 99 71.61 -75.46 -96.17
CA ARG A 99 72.23 -74.93 -94.95
C ARG A 99 72.01 -73.42 -94.79
N ALA A 100 72.05 -72.64 -95.86
CA ALA A 100 71.79 -71.21 -95.83
C ALA A 100 70.31 -70.94 -95.52
N GLU A 101 69.38 -71.65 -96.16
CA GLU A 101 67.95 -71.54 -95.90
C GLU A 101 67.62 -71.92 -94.46
N THR A 102 68.07 -73.09 -93.98
CA THR A 102 67.82 -73.53 -92.59
C THR A 102 68.49 -72.61 -91.57
N SER A 103 69.67 -72.04 -91.87
CA SER A 103 70.28 -71.00 -91.02
C SER A 103 69.44 -69.72 -90.98
N GLY A 104 68.84 -69.33 -92.11
CA GLY A 104 67.90 -68.22 -92.20
C GLY A 104 66.60 -68.47 -91.42
N GLN A 105 66.02 -69.66 -91.54
CA GLN A 105 64.83 -70.08 -90.78
C GLN A 105 65.11 -70.11 -89.26
N VAL A 106 66.27 -70.62 -88.84
CA VAL A 106 66.70 -70.62 -87.43
C VAL A 106 66.95 -69.19 -86.92
N ALA A 107 67.55 -68.31 -87.73
CA ALA A 107 67.73 -66.91 -87.38
C ALA A 107 66.38 -66.17 -87.24
N ALA A 108 65.42 -66.42 -88.14
CA ALA A 108 64.07 -65.88 -88.05
C ALA A 108 63.35 -66.37 -86.80
N ALA A 109 63.35 -67.68 -86.52
CA ALA A 109 62.73 -68.25 -85.32
C ALA A 109 63.38 -67.74 -84.01
N HIS A 110 64.68 -67.42 -84.03
CA HIS A 110 65.34 -66.76 -82.90
C HIS A 110 64.98 -65.28 -82.76
N ALA A 111 64.79 -64.55 -83.85
CA ALA A 111 64.28 -63.18 -83.82
C ALA A 111 62.85 -63.14 -83.28
N GLU A 112 61.93 -63.93 -83.86
CA GLU A 112 60.53 -64.05 -83.42
C GLU A 112 60.40 -64.44 -81.94
N ARG A 113 61.21 -65.39 -81.45
CA ARG A 113 61.26 -65.76 -80.03
C ARG A 113 61.71 -64.59 -79.15
N ASP A 114 62.73 -63.85 -79.59
CA ASP A 114 63.30 -62.77 -78.79
C ASP A 114 62.44 -61.49 -78.84
N ASP A 115 61.67 -61.27 -79.91
CA ASP A 115 60.58 -60.29 -79.96
C ASP A 115 59.42 -60.71 -79.06
N ALA A 116 58.92 -61.95 -79.16
CA ALA A 116 57.86 -62.46 -78.29
C ALA A 116 58.25 -62.42 -76.80
N ARG A 117 59.54 -62.57 -76.47
CA ARG A 117 60.05 -62.33 -75.11
C ARG A 117 60.01 -60.84 -74.73
N ARG A 118 60.48 -59.93 -75.60
CA ARG A 118 60.41 -58.47 -75.37
C ARG A 118 58.97 -57.99 -75.16
N ASP A 119 58.03 -58.52 -75.92
CA ASP A 119 56.61 -58.20 -75.80
C ASP A 119 56.01 -58.73 -74.50
N ALA A 120 56.39 -59.94 -74.08
CA ALA A 120 55.98 -60.50 -72.78
C ALA A 120 56.58 -59.74 -71.59
N GLU A 121 57.84 -59.29 -71.69
CA GLU A 121 58.52 -58.44 -70.69
C GLU A 121 57.80 -57.08 -70.59
N GLN A 122 57.55 -56.40 -71.72
CA GLN A 122 56.79 -55.14 -71.75
C GLN A 122 55.36 -55.28 -71.22
N ALA A 123 54.66 -56.38 -71.55
CA ALA A 123 53.33 -56.65 -71.04
C ALA A 123 53.32 -56.90 -69.52
N ALA A 124 54.35 -57.54 -68.98
CA ALA A 124 54.50 -57.74 -67.53
C ALA A 124 54.77 -56.40 -66.81
N ASP A 125 55.69 -55.57 -67.32
CA ASP A 125 55.98 -54.25 -66.78
C ASP A 125 54.76 -53.33 -66.82
N ALA A 126 54.01 -53.32 -67.93
CA ALA A 126 52.75 -52.58 -68.05
C ALA A 126 51.67 -53.07 -67.09
N ALA A 127 51.58 -54.39 -66.84
CA ALA A 127 50.67 -54.96 -65.85
C ALA A 127 51.05 -54.56 -64.42
N ILE A 128 52.35 -54.56 -64.08
CA ILE A 128 52.87 -54.12 -62.78
C ILE A 128 52.59 -52.62 -62.58
N ALA A 129 52.86 -51.78 -63.57
CA ALA A 129 52.56 -50.34 -63.52
C ALA A 129 51.06 -50.07 -63.33
N SER A 130 50.20 -50.80 -64.06
CA SER A 130 48.74 -50.72 -63.91
C SER A 130 48.28 -51.11 -62.49
N GLN A 131 48.84 -52.18 -61.91
CA GLN A 131 48.56 -52.59 -60.53
C GLN A 131 49.02 -51.54 -59.51
N GLN A 132 50.19 -50.91 -59.71
CA GLN A 132 50.68 -49.83 -58.84
C GLN A 132 49.77 -48.60 -58.88
N VAL A 133 49.32 -48.17 -60.07
CA VAL A 133 48.37 -47.06 -60.22
C VAL A 133 47.02 -47.39 -59.57
N ALA A 134 46.51 -48.61 -59.75
CA ALA A 134 45.26 -49.04 -59.11
C ALA A 134 45.36 -49.10 -57.58
N ALA A 135 46.52 -49.52 -57.04
CA ALA A 135 46.79 -49.52 -55.61
C ALA A 135 46.88 -48.09 -55.04
N ALA A 136 47.59 -47.19 -55.74
CA ALA A 136 47.71 -45.78 -55.36
C ALA A 136 46.34 -45.08 -55.34
N ALA A 137 45.56 -45.19 -56.42
CA ALA A 137 44.21 -44.61 -56.49
C ALA A 137 43.25 -45.18 -55.42
N THR A 138 43.44 -46.45 -55.03
CA THR A 138 42.69 -47.06 -53.92
C THR A 138 43.09 -46.46 -52.57
N ALA A 139 44.40 -46.29 -52.33
CA ALA A 139 44.92 -45.68 -51.11
C ALA A 139 44.51 -44.20 -50.96
N GLU A 140 44.60 -43.41 -52.04
CA GLU A 140 44.15 -42.01 -52.08
C GLU A 140 42.65 -41.89 -51.78
N ARG A 141 41.82 -42.71 -52.43
CA ARG A 141 40.37 -42.75 -52.21
C ARG A 141 40.03 -43.09 -50.75
N ASP A 142 40.72 -44.06 -50.16
CA ASP A 142 40.44 -44.50 -48.80
C ASP A 142 41.04 -43.57 -47.75
N GLU A 143 42.08 -42.80 -48.08
CA GLU A 143 42.51 -41.66 -47.27
C GLU A 143 41.53 -40.48 -47.37
N ALA A 144 41.05 -40.13 -48.56
CA ALA A 144 40.04 -39.09 -48.76
C ALA A 144 38.75 -39.41 -47.98
N ARG A 145 38.34 -40.68 -47.93
CA ARG A 145 37.24 -41.16 -47.08
C ARG A 145 37.50 -40.98 -45.59
N ARG A 146 38.72 -41.27 -45.11
CA ARG A 146 39.11 -40.98 -43.71
C ARG A 146 39.02 -39.48 -43.42
N ARG A 147 39.71 -38.64 -44.21
CA ARG A 147 39.68 -37.17 -44.07
C ARG A 147 38.25 -36.61 -44.06
N ALA A 148 37.37 -37.12 -44.92
CA ALA A 148 35.97 -36.71 -44.97
C ALA A 148 35.17 -37.13 -43.70
N GLY A 149 35.34 -38.38 -43.26
CA GLY A 149 34.71 -38.85 -42.02
C GLY A 149 35.25 -38.17 -40.77
N ASP A 150 36.53 -37.79 -40.76
CA ASP A 150 37.17 -37.04 -39.67
C ASP A 150 36.66 -35.59 -39.63
N ALA A 151 36.53 -34.94 -40.79
CA ALA A 151 35.92 -33.62 -40.90
C ALA A 151 34.44 -33.62 -40.51
N GLN A 152 33.67 -34.67 -40.84
CA GLN A 152 32.29 -34.82 -40.41
C GLN A 152 32.18 -34.90 -38.88
N ARG A 153 32.96 -35.78 -38.21
CA ARG A 153 32.93 -35.88 -36.75
C ARG A 153 33.36 -34.58 -36.06
N ALA A 154 34.37 -33.89 -36.59
CA ALA A 154 34.78 -32.58 -36.07
C ALA A 154 33.67 -31.51 -36.22
N ALA A 155 32.85 -31.58 -37.27
CA ALA A 155 31.70 -30.70 -37.46
C ALA A 155 30.52 -31.06 -36.53
N GLU A 156 30.26 -32.35 -36.32
CA GLU A 156 29.27 -32.84 -35.35
C GLU A 156 29.65 -32.42 -33.92
N GLU A 157 30.91 -32.64 -33.51
CA GLU A 157 31.47 -32.18 -32.24
C GLU A 157 31.45 -30.65 -32.08
N ALA A 158 31.58 -29.88 -33.17
CA ALA A 158 31.43 -28.43 -33.15
C ALA A 158 29.97 -28.01 -32.94
N GLY A 159 29.03 -28.65 -33.64
CA GLY A 159 27.59 -28.39 -33.50
C GLY A 159 27.04 -28.74 -32.12
N VAL A 160 27.54 -29.81 -31.49
CA VAL A 160 27.21 -30.13 -30.08
C VAL A 160 27.69 -29.02 -29.15
N ARG A 161 28.97 -28.60 -29.26
CA ARG A 161 29.52 -27.51 -28.43
C ARG A 161 28.82 -26.16 -28.65
N GLU A 162 28.33 -25.88 -29.86
CA GLU A 162 27.51 -24.71 -30.14
C GLU A 162 26.15 -24.79 -29.44
N GLN A 163 25.47 -25.95 -29.49
CA GLN A 163 24.20 -26.17 -28.79
C GLN A 163 24.36 -26.10 -27.26
N GLU A 164 25.44 -26.65 -26.72
CA GLU A 164 25.80 -26.53 -25.29
C GLU A 164 26.03 -25.05 -24.90
N ALA A 165 26.80 -24.30 -25.70
CA ALA A 165 27.06 -22.88 -25.46
C ALA A 165 25.80 -22.01 -25.54
N VAL A 166 24.91 -22.27 -26.50
CA VAL A 166 23.59 -21.61 -26.62
C VAL A 166 22.71 -21.95 -25.40
N THR A 167 22.66 -23.20 -24.99
CA THR A 167 21.88 -23.64 -23.82
C THR A 167 22.39 -22.98 -22.54
N ALA A 168 23.71 -22.98 -22.31
CA ALA A 168 24.33 -22.33 -21.16
C ALA A 168 24.13 -20.80 -21.17
N ARG A 169 24.17 -20.15 -22.33
CA ARG A 169 23.81 -18.72 -22.48
C ARG A 169 22.37 -18.47 -22.07
N ASP A 170 21.43 -19.29 -22.53
CA ASP A 170 20.00 -19.09 -22.30
C ASP A 170 19.58 -19.50 -20.87
N GLU A 171 20.36 -20.33 -20.19
CA GLU A 171 20.31 -20.52 -18.74
C GLU A 171 20.85 -19.31 -17.98
N ALA A 172 22.01 -18.79 -18.36
CA ALA A 172 22.60 -17.60 -17.75
C ALA A 172 21.70 -16.35 -17.89
N VAL A 173 21.05 -16.16 -19.05
CA VAL A 173 20.06 -15.09 -19.27
C VAL A 173 18.83 -15.28 -18.38
N ARG A 174 18.27 -16.50 -18.31
CA ARG A 174 17.12 -16.79 -17.41
C ARG A 174 17.48 -16.52 -15.94
N ALA A 175 18.66 -16.94 -15.50
CA ALA A 175 19.14 -16.69 -14.15
C ALA A 175 19.36 -15.19 -13.87
N ALA A 176 19.93 -14.44 -14.82
CA ALA A 176 20.13 -13.00 -14.71
C ALA A 176 18.79 -12.23 -14.63
N THR A 177 17.80 -12.60 -15.43
CA THR A 177 16.44 -12.01 -15.39
C THR A 177 15.75 -12.32 -14.06
N ALA A 178 15.83 -13.56 -13.57
CA ALA A 178 15.28 -13.92 -12.26
C ALA A 178 15.96 -13.13 -11.11
N ALA A 179 17.29 -12.98 -11.17
CA ALA A 179 18.05 -12.18 -10.22
C ALA A 179 17.82 -10.66 -10.35
N ALA A 180 17.32 -10.17 -11.49
CA ALA A 180 16.85 -8.79 -11.63
C ALA A 180 15.48 -8.61 -10.95
N ALA A 181 14.50 -9.46 -11.27
CA ALA A 181 13.15 -9.40 -10.69
C ALA A 181 13.16 -9.58 -9.16
N LEU A 182 14.06 -10.41 -8.61
CA LEU A 182 14.24 -10.53 -7.16
C LEU A 182 14.81 -9.27 -6.51
N ARG A 183 15.65 -8.49 -7.21
CA ARG A 183 16.18 -7.21 -6.71
C ARG A 183 15.12 -6.13 -6.76
N GLU A 184 14.42 -5.98 -7.89
CA GLU A 184 13.30 -5.05 -8.05
C GLU A 184 12.23 -5.28 -6.97
N ARG A 185 11.88 -6.55 -6.70
CA ARG A 185 10.97 -6.91 -5.61
C ARG A 185 11.52 -6.54 -4.23
N ALA A 186 12.79 -6.83 -3.95
CA ALA A 186 13.41 -6.49 -2.65
C ALA A 186 13.53 -4.97 -2.42
N GLU A 187 13.70 -4.20 -3.50
CA GLU A 187 13.69 -2.73 -3.45
C GLU A 187 12.27 -2.19 -3.21
N ALA A 188 11.25 -2.74 -3.86
CA ALA A 188 9.85 -2.41 -3.61
C ALA A 188 9.40 -2.80 -2.18
N GLU A 189 9.79 -3.97 -1.67
CA GLU A 189 9.50 -4.40 -0.29
C GLU A 189 10.23 -3.51 0.75
N ARG A 190 11.47 -3.07 0.46
CA ARG A 190 12.19 -2.09 1.28
C ARG A 190 11.48 -0.74 1.32
N ASP A 191 11.03 -0.24 0.16
CA ASP A 191 10.47 1.10 0.05
C ASP A 191 9.06 1.16 0.66
N ALA A 192 8.23 0.12 0.48
CA ALA A 192 6.99 -0.05 1.23
C ALA A 192 7.21 -0.06 2.75
N ALA A 193 8.20 -0.83 3.24
CA ALA A 193 8.55 -0.84 4.66
C ALA A 193 9.08 0.52 5.18
N ALA A 194 9.67 1.35 4.30
CA ALA A 194 10.07 2.71 4.63
C ALA A 194 8.87 3.67 4.74
N GLU A 195 7.85 3.52 3.89
CA GLU A 195 6.58 4.26 3.96
C GLU A 195 5.74 3.86 5.18
N GLU A 196 5.64 2.57 5.48
CA GLU A 196 5.00 2.06 6.71
C GLU A 196 5.70 2.62 7.96
N LEU A 197 7.03 2.58 8.00
CA LEU A 197 7.83 3.15 9.09
C LEU A 197 7.71 4.69 9.16
N GLY A 198 7.47 5.36 8.03
CA GLY A 198 7.15 6.79 7.97
C GLY A 198 5.80 7.10 8.62
N THR A 199 4.77 6.37 8.22
CA THR A 199 3.40 6.46 8.76
C THR A 199 3.39 6.18 10.26
N ALA A 200 3.96 5.06 10.71
CA ALA A 200 4.02 4.69 12.13
C ALA A 200 4.77 5.73 13.00
N LYS A 201 5.74 6.46 12.44
CA LYS A 201 6.40 7.59 13.14
C LYS A 201 5.48 8.80 13.24
N GLN A 202 4.68 9.10 12.22
CA GLN A 202 3.69 10.19 12.25
C GLN A 202 2.57 9.88 13.25
N ASP A 203 2.03 8.65 13.24
CA ASP A 203 1.03 8.20 14.22
C ASP A 203 1.55 8.29 15.65
N LEU A 204 2.79 7.83 15.90
CA LEU A 204 3.44 7.94 17.21
C LEU A 204 3.65 9.40 17.65
N GLN A 205 3.91 10.32 16.72
CA GLN A 205 3.95 11.76 17.00
C GLN A 205 2.55 12.33 17.30
N GLY A 206 1.53 11.90 16.56
CA GLY A 206 0.13 12.27 16.80
C GLY A 206 -0.37 11.83 18.18
N VAL A 207 -0.13 10.56 18.55
CA VAL A 207 -0.47 10.00 19.87
C VAL A 207 0.28 10.73 21.00
N ARG A 208 1.54 11.12 20.78
CA ARG A 208 2.28 11.96 21.75
C ARG A 208 1.67 13.36 21.88
N ALA A 209 1.35 14.03 20.78
CA ALA A 209 0.70 15.34 20.82
C ALA A 209 -0.70 15.30 21.47
N GLN A 210 -1.46 14.22 21.26
CA GLN A 210 -2.73 13.96 21.94
C GLN A 210 -2.53 13.76 23.45
N ARG A 211 -1.59 12.90 23.86
CA ARG A 211 -1.21 12.73 25.28
C ARG A 211 -0.81 14.05 25.93
N ASP A 212 0.07 14.81 25.29
CA ASP A 212 0.60 16.07 25.80
C ASP A 212 -0.47 17.17 25.84
N THR A 213 -1.59 17.00 25.13
CA THR A 213 -2.79 17.83 25.24
C THR A 213 -3.66 17.36 26.39
N ALA A 214 -4.01 16.07 26.45
CA ALA A 214 -4.80 15.49 27.53
C ALA A 214 -4.15 15.66 28.93
N GLU A 215 -2.81 15.66 29.03
CA GLU A 215 -2.09 15.95 30.27
C GLU A 215 -2.23 17.42 30.70
N ARG A 216 -2.23 18.36 29.74
CA ARG A 216 -2.51 19.78 30.00
C ARG A 216 -3.97 19.99 30.39
N ASP A 217 -4.91 19.36 29.69
CA ASP A 217 -6.34 19.48 29.97
C ASP A 217 -6.69 18.89 31.34
N LEU A 218 -6.12 17.73 31.69
CA LEU A 218 -6.22 17.13 33.02
C LEU A 218 -5.62 18.05 34.10
N LYS A 219 -4.47 18.67 33.84
CA LYS A 219 -3.86 19.63 34.76
C LYS A 219 -4.77 20.84 34.99
N THR A 220 -5.34 21.43 33.93
CA THR A 220 -6.29 22.54 34.02
C THR A 220 -7.53 22.14 34.82
N ALA A 221 -8.17 21.01 34.49
CA ALA A 221 -9.32 20.50 35.22
C ALA A 221 -9.03 20.22 36.71
N LEU A 222 -7.80 19.78 37.05
CA LEU A 222 -7.34 19.62 38.43
C LEU A 222 -7.03 20.94 39.14
N GLN A 223 -6.81 22.04 38.41
CA GLN A 223 -6.71 23.39 38.97
C GLN A 223 -8.11 23.99 39.18
N ASP A 224 -8.99 23.89 38.17
CA ASP A 224 -10.39 24.35 38.25
C ASP A 224 -11.15 23.65 39.40
N ALA A 225 -10.95 22.34 39.57
CA ALA A 225 -11.54 21.55 40.65
C ALA A 225 -10.95 21.84 42.04
N ARG A 226 -9.80 22.52 42.12
CA ARG A 226 -9.28 23.09 43.38
C ARG A 226 -9.91 24.45 43.62
N GLU A 227 -9.84 25.38 42.67
CA GLU A 227 -10.45 26.70 42.83
C GLU A 227 -11.96 26.62 43.15
N PHE A 228 -12.68 25.67 42.54
CA PHE A 228 -14.09 25.44 42.85
C PHE A 228 -14.30 24.95 44.30
N ARG A 229 -13.42 24.06 44.80
CA ARG A 229 -13.46 23.60 46.20
C ARG A 229 -13.13 24.74 47.15
N ASP A 230 -12.07 25.49 46.88
CA ASP A 230 -11.59 26.57 47.72
C ASP A 230 -12.68 27.68 47.82
N ARG A 231 -13.33 28.02 46.70
CA ARG A 231 -14.51 28.92 46.67
C ARG A 231 -15.72 28.37 47.41
N ALA A 232 -15.98 27.05 47.32
CA ALA A 232 -17.07 26.42 48.05
C ALA A 232 -16.82 26.38 49.56
N GLU A 233 -15.57 26.17 49.98
CA GLU A 233 -15.14 26.20 51.37
C GLU A 233 -15.17 27.63 51.93
N GLU A 234 -14.74 28.64 51.16
CA GLU A 234 -14.93 30.06 51.50
C GLU A 234 -16.41 30.42 51.70
N GLU A 235 -17.30 30.06 50.78
CA GLU A 235 -18.72 30.41 50.91
C GLU A 235 -19.42 29.59 52.00
N GLN A 236 -18.96 28.36 52.28
CA GLN A 236 -19.40 27.56 53.43
C GLN A 236 -18.91 28.17 54.76
N LEU A 237 -17.72 28.76 54.82
CA LEU A 237 -17.24 29.53 55.97
C LEU A 237 -18.05 30.81 56.15
N ARG A 238 -18.23 31.63 55.10
CA ARG A 238 -19.09 32.83 55.14
C ARG A 238 -20.54 32.51 55.52
N SER A 239 -21.06 31.35 55.08
CA SER A 239 -22.40 30.88 55.46
C SER A 239 -22.47 30.53 56.96
N GLN A 240 -21.43 29.88 57.51
CA GLN A 240 -21.32 29.64 58.95
C GLN A 240 -21.15 30.94 59.75
N GLU A 241 -20.35 31.89 59.28
CA GLU A 241 -20.21 33.22 59.90
C GLU A 241 -21.55 33.95 59.92
N ARG A 242 -22.24 34.08 58.78
CA ARG A 242 -23.60 34.64 58.70
C ARG A 242 -24.57 33.92 59.63
N LEU A 243 -24.51 32.60 59.75
CA LEU A 243 -25.34 31.82 60.66
C LEU A 243 -25.02 32.12 62.14
N THR A 244 -23.74 32.29 62.50
CA THR A 244 -23.35 32.66 63.87
C THR A 244 -23.71 34.10 64.22
N VAL A 245 -23.57 35.03 63.29
CA VAL A 245 -24.04 36.42 63.46
C VAL A 245 -25.56 36.44 63.64
N ALA A 246 -26.32 35.83 62.73
CA ALA A 246 -27.78 35.78 62.81
C ALA A 246 -28.29 35.06 64.08
N ARG A 247 -27.56 34.06 64.60
CA ARG A 247 -27.83 33.48 65.92
C ARG A 247 -27.61 34.49 67.04
N SER A 248 -26.46 35.16 67.07
CA SER A 248 -26.18 36.19 68.09
C SER A 248 -27.16 37.37 68.04
N GLU A 249 -27.65 37.73 66.85
CA GLU A 249 -28.71 38.73 66.66
C GLU A 249 -30.06 38.22 67.16
N ALA A 250 -30.40 36.95 66.93
CA ALA A 250 -31.62 36.32 67.46
C ALA A 250 -31.59 36.16 68.99
N ASP A 251 -30.44 35.78 69.56
CA ASP A 251 -30.24 35.67 71.01
C ASP A 251 -30.35 37.05 71.67
N ARG A 252 -29.77 38.08 71.03
CA ARG A 252 -29.94 39.49 71.43
C ARG A 252 -31.40 39.94 71.33
N ALA A 253 -32.06 39.73 70.19
CA ALA A 253 -33.45 40.11 70.00
C ALA A 253 -34.39 39.39 70.99
N THR A 254 -34.06 38.15 71.36
CA THR A 254 -34.77 37.40 72.41
C THR A 254 -34.56 38.06 73.78
N THR A 255 -33.31 38.38 74.13
CA THR A 255 -32.96 39.08 75.38
C THR A 255 -33.61 40.46 75.47
N GLU A 256 -33.56 41.24 74.39
CA GLU A 256 -34.17 42.58 74.29
C GLU A 256 -35.72 42.48 74.34
N ALA A 257 -36.33 41.45 73.74
CA ALA A 257 -37.76 41.17 73.87
C ALA A 257 -38.17 40.70 75.28
N GLU A 258 -37.34 39.92 75.97
CA GLU A 258 -37.57 39.56 77.38
C GLU A 258 -37.46 40.77 78.30
N GLN A 259 -36.45 41.63 78.10
CA GLN A 259 -36.34 42.91 78.80
C GLN A 259 -37.55 43.82 78.52
N ALA A 260 -38.01 43.92 77.27
CA ALA A 260 -39.21 44.67 76.93
C ALA A 260 -40.47 44.10 77.60
N ARG A 261 -40.62 42.78 77.68
CA ARG A 261 -41.71 42.11 78.43
C ARG A 261 -41.63 42.38 79.93
N GLN A 262 -40.43 42.32 80.52
CA GLN A 262 -40.22 42.62 81.94
C GLN A 262 -40.50 44.09 82.26
N ALA A 263 -40.04 45.03 81.42
CA ALA A 263 -40.34 46.46 81.53
C ALA A 263 -41.83 46.76 81.35
N THR A 264 -42.50 46.08 80.42
CA THR A 264 -43.96 46.16 80.24
C THR A 264 -44.66 45.68 81.52
N ALA A 265 -44.34 44.47 82.00
CA ALA A 265 -44.91 43.90 83.21
C ALA A 265 -44.55 44.65 84.50
N ALA A 266 -43.51 45.50 84.49
CA ALA A 266 -43.26 46.47 85.56
C ALA A 266 -44.20 47.67 85.43
N ALA A 267 -44.29 48.29 84.25
CA ALA A 267 -45.21 49.40 83.96
C ALA A 267 -46.69 49.03 84.12
N GLU A 268 -47.07 47.76 83.92
CA GLU A 268 -48.42 47.25 84.26
C GLU A 268 -48.66 47.29 85.78
N ARG A 269 -47.69 46.80 86.57
CA ARG A 269 -47.75 46.85 88.04
C ARG A 269 -47.76 48.28 88.56
N ASP A 270 -46.88 49.15 88.05
CA ASP A 270 -46.85 50.58 88.42
C ASP A 270 -48.19 51.28 88.10
N ARG A 271 -48.82 50.94 86.97
CA ARG A 271 -50.16 51.40 86.59
C ARG A 271 -51.25 50.88 87.53
N ASP A 272 -51.21 49.60 87.90
CA ASP A 272 -52.23 49.02 88.78
C ASP A 272 -52.08 49.51 90.24
N ASP A 273 -50.85 49.73 90.70
CA ASP A 273 -50.52 50.40 91.97
C ASP A 273 -50.99 51.86 91.97
N ALA A 274 -50.73 52.61 90.89
CA ALA A 274 -51.22 53.97 90.73
C ALA A 274 -52.75 54.03 90.69
N ALA A 275 -53.40 53.07 90.01
CA ALA A 275 -54.85 52.94 89.99
C ALA A 275 -55.42 52.53 91.37
N ALA A 276 -54.71 51.72 92.15
CA ALA A 276 -55.08 51.38 93.52
C ALA A 276 -54.99 52.61 94.44
N ARG A 277 -53.88 53.36 94.37
CA ARG A 277 -53.70 54.62 95.11
C ARG A 277 -54.73 55.68 94.71
N ALA A 278 -55.07 55.78 93.42
CA ALA A 278 -56.14 56.67 92.94
C ALA A 278 -57.53 56.25 93.47
N ARG A 279 -57.86 54.94 93.45
CA ARG A 279 -59.11 54.43 94.06
C ARG A 279 -59.16 54.72 95.57
N GLN A 280 -58.05 54.53 96.28
CA GLN A 280 -57.96 54.85 97.71
C GLN A 280 -58.16 56.36 97.96
N ALA A 281 -57.43 57.23 97.24
CA ALA A 281 -57.58 58.68 97.37
C ALA A 281 -59.00 59.17 97.02
N HIS A 282 -59.67 58.54 96.06
CA HIS A 282 -61.09 58.80 95.76
C HIS A 282 -62.02 58.35 96.89
N ALA A 283 -61.76 57.21 97.54
CA ALA A 283 -62.54 56.73 98.68
C ALA A 283 -62.34 57.63 99.92
N GLU A 284 -61.10 58.04 100.20
CA GLU A 284 -60.78 59.01 101.27
C GLU A 284 -61.43 60.38 101.00
N ALA A 285 -61.38 60.86 99.75
CA ALA A 285 -62.06 62.10 99.35
C ALA A 285 -63.60 61.98 99.37
N ALA A 286 -64.17 60.80 99.16
CA ALA A 286 -65.61 60.55 99.35
C ALA A 286 -65.97 60.61 100.85
N ALA A 287 -65.27 59.84 101.69
CA ALA A 287 -65.48 59.85 103.14
C ALA A 287 -65.36 61.26 103.75
N LYS A 288 -64.38 62.06 103.30
CA LYS A 288 -64.22 63.46 103.73
C LYS A 288 -65.33 64.39 103.22
N ARG A 289 -66.00 64.08 102.10
CA ARG A 289 -67.20 64.81 101.64
C ARG A 289 -68.43 64.43 102.47
N ASP A 290 -68.58 63.16 102.81
CA ASP A 290 -69.69 62.67 103.64
C ASP A 290 -69.59 63.21 105.07
N GLU A 291 -68.38 63.28 105.63
CA GLU A 291 -68.08 63.92 106.92
C GLU A 291 -68.39 65.44 106.89
N LEU A 292 -68.01 66.15 105.82
CA LEU A 292 -68.38 67.56 105.63
C LEU A 292 -69.90 67.76 105.45
N ALA A 293 -70.59 66.81 104.80
CA ALA A 293 -72.04 66.85 104.64
C ALA A 293 -72.76 66.61 105.98
N ALA A 294 -72.25 65.70 106.83
CA ALA A 294 -72.75 65.48 108.17
C ALA A 294 -72.59 66.74 109.05
N VAL A 295 -71.40 67.36 109.06
CA VAL A 295 -71.14 68.61 109.80
C VAL A 295 -72.00 69.77 109.29
N ALA A 296 -72.26 69.86 107.97
CA ALA A 296 -73.18 70.85 107.41
C ALA A 296 -74.63 70.60 107.86
N ALA A 297 -75.10 69.35 107.87
CA ALA A 297 -76.43 68.98 108.34
C ALA A 297 -76.62 69.25 109.84
N GLU A 298 -75.58 68.99 110.66
CA GLU A 298 -75.57 69.31 112.09
C GLU A 298 -75.64 70.83 112.33
N ARG A 299 -74.78 71.61 111.66
CA ARG A 299 -74.82 73.09 111.68
C ARG A 299 -76.20 73.62 111.31
N ASP A 300 -76.81 73.08 110.26
CA ASP A 300 -78.12 73.55 109.79
C ASP A 300 -79.28 73.02 110.65
N GLY A 301 -79.06 71.96 111.44
CA GLY A 301 -79.93 71.58 112.56
C GLY A 301 -79.84 72.58 113.72
N LEU A 302 -78.63 72.87 114.19
CA LEU A 302 -78.35 73.85 115.25
C LEU A 302 -78.92 75.24 114.91
N ARG A 303 -78.80 75.66 113.64
CA ARG A 303 -79.37 76.93 113.16
C ARG A 303 -80.89 76.94 113.26
N ARG A 304 -81.58 75.89 112.81
CA ARG A 304 -83.05 75.76 112.93
C ARG A 304 -83.51 75.80 114.39
N THR A 305 -82.80 75.14 115.30
CA THR A 305 -83.11 75.24 116.74
C THR A 305 -82.87 76.64 117.32
N GLY A 306 -81.90 77.40 116.79
CA GLY A 306 -81.71 78.81 117.11
C GLY A 306 -82.91 79.65 116.68
N ASP A 307 -83.30 79.55 115.41
CA ASP A 307 -84.45 80.29 114.87
C ASP A 307 -85.76 79.98 115.64
N ASP A 308 -85.98 78.73 116.04
CA ASP A 308 -87.19 78.34 116.79
C ASP A 308 -87.19 78.82 118.24
N LEU A 309 -86.02 78.91 118.89
CA LEU A 309 -85.86 79.54 120.20
C LEU A 309 -86.09 81.05 120.14
N GLU A 310 -85.60 81.73 119.09
CA GLU A 310 -85.83 83.17 118.87
C GLU A 310 -87.33 83.45 118.65
N ARG A 311 -88.00 82.67 117.79
CA ARG A 311 -89.47 82.72 117.61
C ARG A 311 -90.23 82.43 118.91
N ALA A 312 -89.71 81.59 119.81
CA ALA A 312 -90.32 81.33 121.11
C ALA A 312 -90.15 82.51 122.07
N ALA A 313 -88.97 83.13 122.10
CA ALA A 313 -88.71 84.34 122.87
C ALA A 313 -89.59 85.52 122.39
N GLU A 314 -89.78 85.69 121.08
CA GLU A 314 -90.72 86.68 120.54
C GLU A 314 -92.17 86.45 121.01
N ARG A 315 -92.65 85.20 120.99
CA ARG A 315 -94.02 84.87 121.46
C ARG A 315 -94.17 85.23 122.94
N ALA A 316 -93.25 84.79 123.79
CA ALA A 316 -93.25 85.10 125.21
C ALA A 316 -93.16 86.62 125.49
N ALA A 317 -92.38 87.37 124.71
CA ALA A 317 -92.29 88.83 124.82
C ALA A 317 -93.61 89.54 124.45
N ARG A 318 -94.28 89.09 123.37
CA ARG A 318 -95.60 89.60 122.95
C ARG A 318 -96.68 89.28 123.98
N GLU A 319 -96.67 88.08 124.55
CA GLU A 319 -97.58 87.66 125.63
C GLU A 319 -97.35 88.49 126.91
N ARG A 320 -96.10 88.72 127.30
CA ARG A 320 -95.76 89.56 128.46
C ARG A 320 -96.25 91.01 128.28
N ALA A 321 -96.03 91.59 127.10
CA ALA A 321 -96.51 92.93 126.77
C ALA A 321 -98.04 93.01 126.75
N ASP A 322 -98.75 91.96 126.33
CA ASP A 322 -100.22 91.93 126.39
C ASP A 322 -100.75 91.84 127.84
N LEU A 323 -100.10 91.04 128.68
CA LEU A 323 -100.40 90.97 130.12
C LEU A 323 -100.14 92.30 130.82
N GLU A 324 -99.02 92.98 130.51
CA GLU A 324 -98.72 94.33 131.02
C GLU A 324 -99.80 95.34 130.64
N ARG A 325 -100.30 95.33 129.39
CA ARG A 325 -101.42 96.18 128.95
C ARG A 325 -102.74 95.87 129.67
N ARG A 326 -103.10 94.59 129.81
CA ARG A 326 -104.32 94.17 130.53
C ARG A 326 -104.28 94.60 132.01
N LEU A 327 -103.12 94.49 132.64
CA LEU A 327 -102.91 94.86 134.04
C LEU A 327 -102.92 96.39 134.24
N ALA A 328 -102.46 97.17 133.24
CA ALA A 328 -102.63 98.61 133.22
C ALA A 328 -104.11 99.03 133.08
N SER A 329 -104.87 98.39 132.17
CA SER A 329 -106.32 98.65 132.04
C SER A 329 -107.05 98.34 133.35
N ALA A 330 -106.86 97.14 133.91
CA ALA A 330 -107.54 96.70 135.12
C ALA A 330 -107.24 97.59 136.34
N ARG A 331 -106.09 98.29 136.37
CA ARG A 331 -105.81 99.33 137.37
C ARG A 331 -106.62 100.60 137.11
N ALA A 332 -106.58 101.14 135.88
CA ALA A 332 -107.37 102.33 135.52
C ALA A 332 -108.89 102.11 135.73
N ASP A 333 -109.39 100.92 135.41
CA ASP A 333 -110.79 100.52 135.64
C ASP A 333 -111.15 100.48 137.15
N ALA A 334 -110.20 100.05 137.99
CA ALA A 334 -110.36 100.02 139.45
C ALA A 334 -110.24 101.42 140.09
N ASP A 335 -109.28 102.24 139.64
CA ASP A 335 -109.11 103.62 140.10
C ASP A 335 -110.36 104.46 139.76
N ALA A 336 -110.85 104.34 138.52
CA ALA A 336 -112.11 104.97 138.10
C ALA A 336 -113.33 104.42 138.87
N ALA A 337 -113.30 103.16 139.34
CA ALA A 337 -114.35 102.64 140.22
C ALA A 337 -114.28 103.26 141.64
N GLN A 338 -113.08 103.47 142.19
CA GLN A 338 -112.90 104.14 143.47
C GLN A 338 -113.31 105.62 143.42
N GLU A 339 -112.97 106.34 142.34
CA GLU A 339 -113.46 107.72 142.13
C GLU A 339 -114.99 107.78 142.07
N ARG A 340 -115.65 106.86 141.36
CA ARG A 340 -117.13 106.78 141.32
C ARG A 340 -117.74 106.50 142.70
N VAL A 341 -117.10 105.67 143.54
CA VAL A 341 -117.53 105.44 144.93
C VAL A 341 -117.35 106.70 145.79
N ALA A 342 -116.22 107.39 145.69
CA ALA A 342 -115.98 108.65 146.40
C ALA A 342 -116.99 109.75 145.99
N GLN A 343 -117.27 109.86 144.69
CA GLN A 343 -118.19 110.85 144.13
C GLN A 343 -119.64 110.60 144.57
N LEU A 344 -120.09 109.34 144.60
CA LEU A 344 -121.39 108.96 145.17
C LEU A 344 -121.45 109.20 146.69
N THR A 345 -120.35 108.98 147.41
CA THR A 345 -120.28 109.22 148.86
C THR A 345 -120.40 110.71 149.20
N SER A 346 -119.80 111.60 148.39
CA SER A 346 -120.02 113.05 148.48
C SER A 346 -121.50 113.39 148.31
N GLN A 347 -122.12 112.92 147.22
CA GLN A 347 -123.51 113.24 146.89
C GLN A 347 -124.51 112.82 147.99
N VAL A 348 -124.25 111.70 148.69
CA VAL A 348 -125.05 111.28 149.85
C VAL A 348 -124.84 112.21 151.05
N SER A 349 -123.61 112.69 151.28
CA SER A 349 -123.28 113.61 152.38
C SER A 349 -123.88 115.01 152.16
N ASP A 350 -123.87 115.49 150.91
CA ASP A 350 -124.48 116.76 150.50
C ASP A 350 -126.02 116.71 150.66
N LEU A 351 -126.65 115.60 150.27
CA LEU A 351 -128.10 115.42 150.41
C LEU A 351 -128.54 115.31 151.88
N ALA A 352 -127.75 114.66 152.73
CA ALA A 352 -127.98 114.62 154.17
C ALA A 352 -127.86 116.02 154.81
N SER A 353 -126.89 116.82 154.36
CA SER A 353 -126.69 118.20 154.84
C SER A 353 -127.85 119.12 154.45
N ALA A 354 -128.40 118.97 153.24
CA ALA A 354 -129.56 119.74 152.78
C ALA A 354 -130.83 119.49 153.62
N LEU A 355 -131.04 118.27 154.11
CA LEU A 355 -132.19 117.91 154.95
C LEU A 355 -132.12 118.48 156.38
N ALA A 356 -130.95 118.88 156.87
CA ALA A 356 -130.79 119.44 158.21
C ALA A 356 -131.08 120.96 158.29
N ALA A 357 -131.05 121.69 157.16
CA ALA A 357 -130.91 123.15 157.18
C ALA A 357 -132.21 123.96 157.12
N LEU A 358 -133.36 123.35 156.81
CA LEU A 358 -134.64 124.05 156.55
C LEU A 358 -135.74 123.78 157.58
N GLY A 359 -135.37 123.32 158.78
CA GLY A 359 -136.29 122.86 159.84
C GLY A 359 -136.13 123.50 161.21
N ALA A 360 -135.84 124.81 161.34
CA ALA A 360 -135.80 125.50 162.64
C ALA A 360 -136.17 127.01 162.55
N ALA A 361 -136.74 127.56 163.63
CA ALA A 361 -137.26 128.93 163.70
C ALA A 361 -136.39 129.91 164.55
N ARG A 362 -136.66 131.21 164.40
CA ARG A 362 -136.15 132.39 165.17
C ARG A 362 -136.75 132.42 166.61
N PRO A 363 -136.32 133.24 167.62
CA PRO A 363 -135.44 134.44 167.52
C PRO A 363 -134.50 134.89 168.72
N ALA A 364 -133.44 135.66 168.39
CA ALA A 364 -132.83 136.83 169.12
C ALA A 364 -132.18 136.66 170.55
N PRO A 365 -131.32 137.59 171.09
CA PRO A 365 -130.78 138.87 170.56
C PRO A 365 -129.20 139.00 170.45
N PRO A 366 -128.33 139.64 171.32
CA PRO A 366 -127.13 140.38 170.80
C PRO A 366 -125.74 140.36 171.55
N ALA A 367 -124.70 140.89 170.86
CA ALA A 367 -123.46 141.62 171.29
C ALA A 367 -122.22 140.97 172.02
N GLN A 368 -121.09 140.85 171.29
CA GLN A 368 -119.60 140.93 171.61
C GLN A 368 -118.96 140.05 172.75
N PRO A 369 -117.59 139.81 172.85
CA PRO A 369 -116.39 140.04 171.98
C PRO A 369 -115.45 138.79 171.74
N VAL A 370 -114.12 138.97 171.45
CA VAL A 370 -113.02 138.03 170.97
C VAL A 370 -112.14 137.36 172.10
N PRO A 371 -110.98 136.61 171.96
CA PRO A 371 -110.01 136.29 170.82
C PRO A 371 -109.23 134.89 170.76
N SER A 372 -108.25 134.75 169.82
CA SER A 372 -107.03 133.85 169.76
C SER A 372 -107.15 132.30 169.56
N GLY A 373 -106.14 131.51 169.07
CA GLY A 373 -104.73 131.75 168.65
C GLY A 373 -103.98 130.52 168.03
N ASN A 374 -102.65 130.62 167.79
CA ASN A 374 -101.78 129.66 167.03
C ASN A 374 -101.29 128.38 167.77
N SER A 375 -100.84 127.37 167.00
CA SER A 375 -99.46 126.81 167.04
C SER A 375 -99.11 126.08 165.75
#